data_AF-A0A7W0JGP6-F1
#
_entry.id   AF-A0A7W0JGP6-F1
#
_cell.length_a   1.000
_cell.length_b   1.000
_cell.length_c   1.000
_cell.angle_alpha   90.00
_cell.angle_beta   90.00
_cell.angle_gamma   90.00
#
_symmetry.space_group_name_H-M   'P 1'
#
loop_
_entity.id
_entity.type
_entity.pdbx_description
1 polymer ?
#
loop_
_entity_poly.entity_id
_entity_poly.type
_entity_poly.pdbx_seq_one_letter_code
_entity_poly.pdbx_strand_id
1 'polypeptide(L)'
;MPAWVEDLRRPATDEDGERRWCERYAASHVVVGVHGSNMLLPTAHAGGLVELIGPERWGNFTQDILFRETGDCRETLFRYRFLPDTTPPLALAQLVSLLLKGRESFRHLMNVGPHTAAT
;
A
#
# COMPACT_ATOMS: atom_id res chain seq x y z
N MET A 1 10.49 20.72 -1.98
CA MET A 1 10.15 19.50 -2.74
C MET A 1 10.32 19.76 -4.22
N PRO A 2 10.53 18.73 -5.06
CA PRO A 2 10.50 18.89 -6.52
C PRO A 2 9.15 19.48 -6.97
N ALA A 3 9.16 20.34 -8.00
CA ALA A 3 7.96 21.07 -8.45
C ALA A 3 6.84 20.16 -9.00
N TRP A 4 7.18 18.95 -9.43
CA TRP A 4 6.23 17.96 -9.93
C TRP A 4 5.50 17.19 -8.80
N VAL A 5 5.92 17.37 -7.54
CA VAL A 5 5.22 16.78 -6.40
C VAL A 5 4.28 17.80 -5.81
N GLU A 6 2.99 17.49 -5.87
CA GLU A 6 1.95 18.27 -5.19
C GLU A 6 2.09 18.09 -3.67
N ASP A 7 2.30 19.19 -2.95
CA ASP A 7 2.36 19.20 -1.49
C ASP A 7 0.96 19.43 -0.91
N LEU A 8 0.39 18.38 -0.32
CA LEU A 8 -0.94 18.39 0.29
C LEU A 8 -0.90 18.51 1.82
N ARG A 9 0.24 18.91 2.41
CA ARG A 9 0.34 19.09 3.87
C ARG A 9 -0.58 20.22 4.32
N ARG A 10 -1.26 20.00 5.44
CA ARG A 10 -2.15 20.98 6.06
C ARG A 10 -1.86 21.12 7.55
N PRO A 11 -2.03 22.33 8.12
CA PRO A 11 -1.74 22.57 9.54
C PRO A 11 -2.82 22.02 10.48
N ALA A 12 -4.02 21.77 9.95
CA ALA A 12 -5.15 21.23 10.68
C ALA A 12 -5.99 20.36 9.75
N THR A 13 -6.72 19.42 10.36
CA THR A 13 -7.64 18.53 9.68
C THR A 13 -9.04 19.17 9.66
N ASP A 14 -9.65 19.24 8.48
CA ASP A 14 -11.04 19.61 8.27
C ASP A 14 -11.67 18.68 7.23
N GLU A 15 -13.00 18.69 7.11
CA GLU A 15 -13.73 17.77 6.23
C GLU A 15 -13.31 17.90 4.76
N ASP A 16 -13.12 19.14 4.28
CA ASP A 16 -12.68 19.40 2.90
C ASP A 16 -11.27 18.84 2.64
N GLY A 17 -10.39 18.93 3.62
CA GLY A 17 -9.04 18.37 3.59
C GLY A 17 -9.02 16.87 3.54
N GLU A 18 -9.77 16.22 4.44
CA GLU A 18 -9.91 14.76 4.47
C GLU A 18 -10.48 14.24 3.16
N ARG A 19 -11.53 14.87 2.63
CA ARG A 19 -12.12 14.53 1.33
C ARG A 19 -11.09 14.65 0.20
N ARG A 20 -10.34 15.75 0.14
CA ARG A 20 -9.28 15.93 -0.87
C ARG A 20 -8.16 14.90 -0.75
N TRP A 21 -7.77 14.52 0.47
CA TRP A 21 -6.80 13.43 0.67
C TRP A 21 -7.36 12.09 0.22
N CYS A 22 -8.61 11.75 0.53
CA CYS A 22 -9.27 10.53 0.05
C CYS A 22 -9.35 10.47 -1.47
N GLU A 23 -9.70 11.57 -2.14
CA GLU A 23 -9.68 11.67 -3.61
C GLU A 23 -8.27 11.40 -4.16
N ARG A 24 -7.23 11.96 -3.52
CA ARG A 24 -5.85 11.72 -3.90
C ARG A 24 -5.45 10.26 -3.68
N TYR A 25 -5.84 9.65 -2.57
CA TYR A 25 -5.57 8.23 -2.28
C TYR A 25 -6.27 7.33 -3.30
N ALA A 26 -7.52 7.62 -3.66
CA ALA A 26 -8.27 6.86 -4.67
C ALA A 26 -7.63 6.92 -6.06
N ALA A 27 -7.01 8.05 -6.41
CA ALA A 27 -6.24 8.21 -7.64
C ALA A 27 -4.83 7.60 -7.59
N SER A 28 -4.38 7.11 -6.43
CA SER A 28 -3.01 6.62 -6.23
C SER A 28 -2.92 5.11 -6.42
N HIS A 29 -2.00 4.67 -7.29
CA HIS A 29 -1.71 3.24 -7.48
C HIS A 29 -1.08 2.62 -6.24
N VAL A 30 -0.19 3.35 -5.57
CA VAL A 30 0.49 2.93 -4.34
C VAL A 30 0.58 4.14 -3.41
N VAL A 31 0.21 3.97 -2.15
CA VAL A 31 0.49 4.93 -1.08
C VAL A 31 1.60 4.39 -0.19
N VAL A 32 2.56 5.25 0.14
CA VAL A 32 3.59 4.96 1.15
C VAL A 32 3.27 5.77 2.39
N GLY A 33 3.20 5.12 3.54
CA GLY A 33 2.93 5.79 4.81
C GLY A 33 3.71 5.18 5.96
N VAL A 34 3.65 5.85 7.11
CA VAL A 34 4.23 5.39 8.37
C VAL A 34 3.08 4.97 9.28
N HIS A 35 3.23 3.84 9.95
CA HIS A 35 2.21 3.30 10.84
C HIS A 35 1.72 4.34 11.86
N GLY A 36 0.40 4.49 12.00
CA GLY A 36 -0.25 5.50 12.83
C GLY A 36 -0.45 6.87 12.16
N SER A 37 -0.02 7.08 10.91
CA SER A 37 -0.18 8.35 10.18
C SER A 37 -1.54 8.50 9.49
N ASN A 38 -2.62 8.07 10.14
CA ASN A 38 -3.98 7.99 9.58
C ASN A 38 -4.08 7.03 8.38
N MET A 39 -3.57 5.79 8.53
CA MET A 39 -3.46 4.83 7.43
C MET A 39 -4.77 4.13 7.05
N LEU A 40 -5.84 4.29 7.84
CA LEU A 40 -7.15 3.66 7.57
C LEU A 40 -7.75 4.08 6.22
N LEU A 41 -7.83 5.38 5.96
CA LEU A 41 -8.40 5.91 4.72
C LEU A 41 -7.54 5.61 3.48
N PRO A 42 -6.21 5.85 3.47
CA PRO A 42 -5.40 5.50 2.30
C PRO A 42 -5.42 4.01 1.98
N THR A 43 -5.50 3.13 2.98
CA THR A 43 -5.55 1.67 2.75
C THR A 43 -6.88 1.20 2.14
N ALA A 44 -7.98 1.90 2.43
CA ALA A 44 -9.27 1.65 1.79
C ALA A 44 -9.31 2.12 0.34
N HIS A 45 -8.70 3.27 0.03
CA HIS A 45 -8.87 3.94 -1.25
C HIS A 45 -7.79 3.59 -2.30
N ALA A 46 -6.53 3.40 -1.89
CA ALA A 46 -5.43 3.20 -2.81
C ALA A 46 -5.45 1.83 -3.53
N GLY A 47 -4.72 1.74 -4.64
CA GLY A 47 -4.51 0.47 -5.36
C GLY A 47 -3.69 -0.55 -4.54
N GLY A 48 -2.74 -0.06 -3.75
CA GLY A 48 -1.85 -0.81 -2.89
C GLY A 48 -1.13 0.10 -1.89
N LEU A 49 -0.37 -0.51 -0.99
CA LEU A 49 0.22 0.11 0.18
C LEU A 49 1.65 -0.38 0.40
N VAL A 50 2.53 0.54 0.80
CA VAL A 50 3.72 0.22 1.58
C VAL A 50 3.68 0.98 2.89
N GLU A 51 3.58 0.27 4.00
CA GLU A 51 3.62 0.87 5.34
C GLU A 51 4.96 0.61 6.02
N LEU A 52 5.54 1.69 6.53
CA LEU A 52 6.76 1.70 7.32
C LEU A 52 6.40 1.60 8.81
N ILE A 53 6.93 0.58 9.47
CA ILE A 53 6.58 0.20 10.84
C ILE A 53 7.80 0.36 11.73
N GLY A 54 7.65 1.17 12.77
CA GLY A 54 8.66 1.30 13.83
C GLY A 54 8.74 0.05 14.72
N PRO A 55 9.88 -0.18 15.38
CA PRO A 55 10.14 -1.41 16.14
C PRO A 55 9.06 -1.75 17.17
N GLU A 56 8.52 -0.74 17.86
CA GLU A 56 7.49 -0.90 18.90
C GLU A 56 6.07 -1.14 18.37
N ARG A 57 5.87 -1.06 17.05
CA ARG A 57 4.54 -1.15 16.39
C ARG A 57 4.29 -2.47 15.67
N TRP A 58 5.27 -3.38 15.67
CA TRP A 58 5.11 -4.69 15.02
C TRP A 58 4.08 -5.58 15.70
N GLY A 59 3.82 -5.40 17.00
CA GLY A 59 2.79 -6.16 17.70
C GLY A 59 1.37 -5.83 17.23
N ASN A 60 1.19 -4.73 16.51
CA ASN A 60 -0.12 -4.18 16.17
C ASN A 60 -0.18 -3.60 14.74
N PHE A 61 0.70 -4.05 13.86
CA PHE A 61 0.95 -3.47 12.53
C PHE A 61 -0.23 -3.50 11.54
N THR A 62 -1.32 -4.20 11.86
CA THR A 62 -2.52 -4.26 11.01
C THR A 62 -3.70 -3.47 11.56
N GLN A 63 -3.57 -2.82 12.72
CA GLN A 63 -4.67 -2.14 13.40
C GLN A 63 -5.26 -0.96 12.62
N ASP A 64 -4.48 -0.31 11.77
CA ASP A 64 -4.85 0.84 10.96
C ASP A 64 -4.97 0.49 9.46
N ILE A 65 -5.19 -0.79 9.14
CA ILE A 65 -5.33 -1.29 7.77
C ILE A 65 -6.76 -1.75 7.48
N LEU A 66 -7.39 -1.14 6.47
CA LEU A 66 -8.63 -1.63 5.89
C LEU A 66 -8.32 -2.56 4.71
N PHE A 67 -8.22 -3.85 5.00
CA PHE A 67 -8.07 -4.87 3.96
C PHE A 67 -9.32 -4.94 3.11
N ARG A 68 -9.12 -4.81 1.79
CA ARG A 68 -10.19 -5.02 0.83
C ARG A 68 -10.44 -6.50 0.65
N GLU A 69 -11.70 -6.90 0.66
CA GLU A 69 -12.08 -8.28 0.36
C GLU A 69 -11.64 -8.63 -1.06
N THR A 70 -10.92 -9.74 -1.18
CA THR A 70 -10.45 -10.30 -2.44
C THR A 70 -10.88 -11.75 -2.49
N GLY A 71 -11.32 -12.24 -3.65
CA GLY A 71 -11.59 -13.67 -3.83
C GLY A 71 -10.35 -14.58 -3.66
N ASP A 72 -9.15 -13.99 -3.64
CA ASP A 72 -7.87 -14.69 -3.45
C ASP A 72 -6.99 -13.90 -2.46
N CYS A 73 -6.67 -14.47 -1.30
CA CYS A 73 -5.86 -13.82 -0.27
C CYS A 73 -4.45 -13.42 -0.76
N ARG A 74 -3.95 -14.06 -1.82
CA ARG A 74 -2.65 -13.77 -2.43
C ARG A 74 -2.67 -12.39 -3.09
N GLU A 75 -3.81 -11.93 -3.60
CA GLU A 75 -3.97 -10.55 -4.11
C GLU A 75 -3.87 -9.52 -2.98
N THR A 76 -4.44 -9.80 -1.81
CA THR A 76 -4.24 -8.95 -0.62
C THR A 76 -2.77 -8.93 -0.23
N LEU A 77 -2.12 -10.10 -0.15
CA LEU A 77 -0.69 -10.18 0.10
C LEU A 77 0.15 -9.54 -1.00
N PHE A 78 -0.35 -9.34 -2.22
CA PHE A 78 0.34 -8.57 -3.26
C PHE A 78 0.19 -7.06 -3.06
N ARG A 79 -0.98 -6.59 -2.60
CA ARG A 79 -1.32 -5.17 -2.48
C ARG A 79 -0.70 -4.48 -1.27
N TYR A 80 -0.58 -5.18 -0.15
CA TYR A 80 -0.15 -4.58 1.12
C TYR A 80 1.26 -5.05 1.48
N ARG A 81 2.19 -4.10 1.71
CA ARG A 81 3.55 -4.37 2.16
C ARG A 81 3.81 -3.66 3.47
N PHE A 82 4.53 -4.34 4.34
CA PHE A 82 4.90 -3.89 5.68
C PHE A 82 6.42 -4.00 5.77
N LEU A 83 7.10 -2.89 6.03
CA LEU A 83 8.55 -2.81 6.09
C LEU A 83 8.98 -2.12 7.39
N PRO A 84 10.20 -2.39 7.91
CA PRO A 84 10.76 -1.57 8.97
C PRO A 84 10.87 -0.10 8.52
N ASP A 85 10.62 0.84 9.43
CA ASP A 85 10.83 2.28 9.20
C ASP A 85 12.28 2.67 8.93
N THR A 86 13.22 1.78 9.29
CA THR A 86 14.64 1.85 8.94
C THR A 86 14.95 1.46 7.49
N THR A 87 13.95 1.08 6.68
CA THR A 87 14.15 0.68 5.29
C THR A 87 14.76 1.82 4.46
N PRO A 88 15.88 1.60 3.76
CA PRO A 88 16.50 2.63 2.94
C PRO A 88 15.59 3.11 1.81
N PRO A 89 15.61 4.41 1.46
CA PRO A 89 14.78 4.96 0.39
C PRO A 89 14.91 4.23 -0.96
N LEU A 90 16.11 3.74 -1.29
CA LEU A 90 16.33 2.96 -2.52
C LEU A 90 15.55 1.64 -2.51
N ALA A 91 15.59 0.89 -1.41
CA ALA A 91 14.87 -0.37 -1.27
C ALA A 91 13.35 -0.15 -1.30
N LEU A 92 12.88 0.92 -0.64
CA LEU A 92 11.49 1.35 -0.70
C LEU A 92 11.05 1.68 -2.13
N ALA A 93 11.84 2.45 -2.88
CA ALA A 93 11.55 2.79 -4.27
C ALA A 93 11.54 1.57 -5.20
N GLN A 94 12.43 0.60 -4.98
CA GLN A 94 12.44 -0.68 -5.69
C GLN A 94 11.16 -1.48 -5.43
N LEU A 95 10.71 -1.55 -4.17
CA LEU A 95 9.46 -2.24 -3.84
C LEU A 95 8.24 -1.55 -4.45
N VAL A 96 8.16 -0.22 -4.37
CA VAL A 96 7.08 0.54 -5.02
C VAL A 96 7.09 0.30 -6.53
N SER A 97 8.26 0.28 -7.16
CA SER A 97 8.40 -0.04 -8.59
C SER A 97 7.90 -1.45 -8.93
N LEU A 98 8.14 -2.43 -8.06
CA LEU A 98 7.63 -3.79 -8.19
C LEU A 98 6.11 -3.84 -8.07
N LEU A 99 5.51 -3.12 -7.12
CA LEU A 99 4.05 -3.06 -7.00
C LEU A 99 3.39 -2.43 -8.23
N LEU A 100 4.01 -1.38 -8.79
CA LEU A 100 3.50 -0.68 -9.97
C LEU A 100 3.59 -1.54 -11.25
N LYS A 101 4.67 -2.32 -11.41
CA LYS A 101 4.95 -3.07 -12.65
C LYS A 101 4.56 -4.54 -12.58
N GLY A 102 4.53 -5.12 -11.40
CA GLY A 102 4.50 -6.57 -11.18
C GLY A 102 3.11 -7.18 -11.14
N ARG A 103 2.03 -6.39 -11.15
CA ARG A 103 0.66 -6.89 -10.93
C ARG A 103 0.21 -7.92 -11.97
N GLU A 104 0.43 -7.65 -13.25
CA GLU A 104 0.02 -8.58 -14.30
C GLU A 104 0.85 -9.86 -14.29
N SER A 105 2.16 -9.75 -14.07
CA SER A 105 3.04 -10.91 -13.90
C SER A 105 2.65 -11.75 -12.68
N PHE A 106 2.33 -11.10 -11.55
CA PHE A 106 1.82 -11.76 -10.35
C PHE A 106 0.56 -12.57 -10.68
N ARG A 107 -0.44 -11.93 -11.29
CA ARG A 107 -1.69 -12.59 -11.70
C ARG A 107 -1.46 -13.76 -12.64
N HIS A 108 -0.56 -13.62 -13.60
CA HIS A 108 -0.19 -14.71 -14.48
C HIS A 108 0.35 -15.90 -13.68
N LEU A 109 1.34 -15.68 -12.81
CA LEU A 109 1.92 -16.73 -11.96
C LEU A 109 0.90 -17.37 -11.02
N MET A 110 -0.07 -16.61 -10.51
CA MET A 110 -1.10 -17.13 -9.59
C MET A 110 -2.25 -17.87 -10.29
N ASN A 111 -2.47 -17.60 -11.59
CA ASN A 111 -3.47 -18.26 -12.43
C ASN A 111 -2.94 -19.52 -13.12
N VAL A 112 -1.61 -19.72 -13.18
CA VAL A 112 -1.03 -21.01 -13.51
C VAL A 112 -1.17 -21.90 -12.27
N GLY A 113 -2.31 -22.60 -12.16
CA GLY A 113 -2.51 -23.62 -11.14
C GLY A 113 -1.46 -24.73 -11.24
N PRO A 114 -1.27 -25.55 -10.18
CA PRO A 114 -0.44 -26.74 -10.30
C PRO A 114 -0.95 -27.57 -11.47
N HIS A 115 -0.03 -27.98 -12.34
CA HIS A 115 -0.31 -28.97 -13.38
C HIS A 115 -1.21 -30.06 -12.80
N THR A 116 -2.29 -30.36 -13.52
CA THR A 116 -2.99 -31.63 -13.42
C THR A 116 -1.92 -32.72 -13.33
N ALA A 117 -1.68 -33.22 -12.11
CA ALA A 117 -1.03 -34.49 -11.91
C ALA A 117 -2.00 -35.50 -12.49
N ALA A 118 -1.76 -35.87 -13.75
CA ALA A 118 -2.45 -36.96 -14.39
C ALA A 118 -2.18 -38.21 -13.54
N THR A 119 -3.22 -38.65 -12.84
CA THR A 119 -3.37 -40.01 -12.33
C THR A 119 -3.55 -40.98 -13.47
#